data_AF-A0A2K2FVI2-F1
#
_entry.id   AF-A0A2K2FVI2-F1
#
_cell.length_a   1.000
_cell.length_b   1.000
_cell.length_c   1.000
_cell.angle_alpha   90.00
_cell.angle_beta   90.00
_cell.angle_gamma   90.00
#
_symmetry.space_group_name_H-M   'P 1'
#
loop_
_entity.id
_entity.type
_entity.pdbx_description
1 polymer ?
#
loop_
_entity_poly.entity_id
_entity_poly.type
_entity_poly.pdbx_seq_one_letter_code
_entity_poly.pdbx_strand_id
1 'polypeptide(L)'
;MIRKAWVGAAIAVALLGTGATAQDGNTSKGRTVRTDAEKPAANKIVLVGDSTMAPMSGWASMFCAHHVKSSTACLNLGRGGRSTRSYRQEGSWDLALAEARVAGYRRTFVLIQFAHNDQSSAAERWTEMDTEFPGNLRRMVEEVRQAGAVPVLLTPLTRRDFVKGRLNNTLEPWSAKVRDVATALKVPLVDLNAASAAVVQEMGPVRAMDLAQTAPNSTERDHAATGTTLKPRPAAEARLPDVPTTPDGPRGQFQRKFDYTHLGDAGAELFAGLVARDLARAVPELRSQIAP
;
A
#
# COMPACT_ATOMS: atom_id res chain seq x y z
N MET A 1 -48.60 -34.17 29.60
CA MET A 1 -48.10 -34.96 30.76
C MET A 1 -46.73 -35.48 30.33
N ILE A 2 -45.57 -35.19 30.91
CA ILE A 2 -45.15 -35.12 32.30
C ILE A 2 -43.99 -34.10 32.41
N ARG A 3 -44.06 -33.28 33.46
CA ARG A 3 -43.02 -32.32 33.88
C ARG A 3 -41.76 -33.08 34.32
N LYS A 4 -40.56 -32.69 33.85
CA LYS A 4 -39.31 -33.05 34.53
C LYS A 4 -38.82 -31.85 35.33
N ALA A 5 -38.81 -32.06 36.65
CA ALA A 5 -38.41 -31.13 37.68
C ALA A 5 -36.93 -30.78 37.56
N TRP A 6 -36.63 -29.49 37.65
CA TRP A 6 -35.30 -28.98 37.91
C TRP A 6 -35.07 -29.03 39.44
N VAL A 7 -34.16 -29.88 39.88
CA VAL A 7 -33.63 -29.84 41.24
C VAL A 7 -32.52 -28.79 41.24
N GLY A 8 -32.78 -27.66 41.90
CA GLY A 8 -31.81 -26.59 42.11
C GLY A 8 -30.70 -27.06 43.06
N ALA A 9 -29.46 -27.05 42.60
CA ALA A 9 -28.31 -27.06 43.48
C ALA A 9 -27.99 -25.62 43.87
N ALA A 10 -28.28 -25.27 45.12
CA ALA A 10 -27.82 -24.02 45.71
C ALA A 10 -26.30 -24.10 45.91
N ILE A 11 -25.53 -23.46 45.03
CA ILE A 11 -24.10 -23.25 45.24
C ILE A 11 -23.98 -22.08 46.22
N ALA A 12 -23.62 -22.40 47.46
CA ALA A 12 -23.17 -21.41 48.42
C ALA A 12 -21.82 -20.85 47.95
N VAL A 13 -21.83 -19.64 47.39
CA VAL A 13 -20.60 -18.89 47.12
C VAL A 13 -20.08 -18.38 48.45
N ALA A 14 -19.08 -19.06 49.01
CA ALA A 14 -18.27 -18.52 50.09
C ALA A 14 -17.50 -17.31 49.54
N LEU A 15 -17.92 -16.11 49.95
CA LEU A 15 -17.17 -14.88 49.77
C LEU A 15 -15.88 -14.96 50.60
N LEU A 16 -14.84 -15.57 50.04
CA LEU A 16 -13.48 -15.37 50.52
C LEU A 16 -13.09 -13.93 50.19
N GLY A 17 -13.23 -13.05 51.19
CA GLY A 17 -12.68 -11.71 51.15
C GLY A 17 -11.16 -11.77 51.07
N THR A 18 -10.61 -11.92 49.87
CA THR A 18 -9.23 -11.54 49.62
C THR A 18 -9.22 -10.03 49.52
N GLY A 19 -8.92 -9.36 50.63
CA GLY A 19 -8.45 -7.98 50.61
C GLY A 19 -7.18 -7.92 49.77
N ALA A 20 -7.33 -7.73 48.47
CA ALA A 20 -6.24 -7.27 47.62
C ALA A 20 -5.95 -5.84 48.06
N THR A 21 -5.08 -5.70 49.05
CA THR A 21 -4.37 -4.45 49.25
C THR A 21 -3.59 -4.22 47.96
N ALA A 22 -4.04 -3.27 47.16
CA ALA A 22 -3.22 -2.75 46.08
C ALA A 22 -1.91 -2.33 46.73
N GLN A 23 -0.83 -3.02 46.37
CA GLN A 23 0.49 -2.72 46.89
C GLN A 23 0.88 -1.38 46.26
N ASP A 24 0.58 -0.27 46.96
CA ASP A 24 1.08 1.09 46.69
C ASP A 24 2.59 1.20 46.95
N GLY A 25 3.33 0.13 46.65
CA GLY A 25 4.78 0.11 46.61
C GLY A 25 5.21 0.60 45.25
N ASN A 26 5.47 1.90 45.12
CA ASN A 26 6.30 2.38 44.02
C ASN A 26 7.71 1.76 44.17
N THR A 27 7.91 0.58 43.58
CA THR A 27 9.17 -0.21 43.60
C THR A 27 10.31 0.45 42.82
N SER A 28 10.12 1.69 42.35
CA SER A 28 11.14 2.48 41.64
C SER A 28 12.07 3.27 42.56
N LYS A 29 11.85 3.28 43.89
CA LYS A 29 12.80 3.91 44.84
C LYS A 29 14.20 3.32 44.65
N GLY A 30 15.16 4.17 44.32
CA GLY A 30 16.56 3.79 44.09
C GLY A 30 16.91 3.38 42.66
N ARG A 31 15.95 3.36 41.72
CA ARG A 31 16.27 3.19 40.30
C ARG A 31 16.72 4.52 39.70
N THR A 32 17.86 4.50 39.02
CA THR A 32 18.34 5.67 38.27
C THR A 32 17.47 5.87 37.03
N VAL A 33 16.99 7.09 36.83
CA VAL A 33 16.32 7.48 35.58
C VAL A 33 17.33 7.35 34.45
N ARG A 34 16.95 6.66 33.38
CA ARG A 34 17.77 6.52 32.17
C ARG A 34 17.88 7.90 31.49
N THR A 35 19.04 8.53 31.54
CA THR A 35 19.31 9.86 30.96
C THR A 35 20.23 9.80 29.73
N ASP A 36 20.77 8.62 29.40
CA ASP A 36 21.71 8.39 28.30
C ASP A 36 21.01 8.20 26.94
N ALA A 37 19.70 7.98 26.92
CA ALA A 37 18.94 7.76 25.69
C ALA A 37 18.31 9.06 25.17
N GLU A 38 18.57 9.36 23.89
CA GLU A 38 17.84 10.41 23.18
C GLU A 38 16.34 10.09 23.14
N LYS A 39 15.50 11.11 23.29
CA LYS A 39 14.05 10.94 23.15
C LYS A 39 13.75 10.45 21.73
N PRO A 40 12.93 9.39 21.56
CA PRO A 40 12.58 8.90 20.23
C PRO A 40 11.92 10.01 19.40
N ALA A 41 12.48 10.30 18.23
CA ALA A 41 11.93 11.24 17.27
C ALA A 41 11.44 10.45 16.05
N ALA A 42 10.13 10.18 16.00
CA ALA A 42 9.56 9.36 14.94
C ALA A 42 9.41 10.14 13.63
N ASN A 43 9.62 9.47 12.49
CA ASN A 43 9.20 9.98 11.19
C ASN A 43 7.80 9.46 10.84
N LYS A 44 7.20 9.99 9.79
CA LYS A 44 5.97 9.48 9.19
C LYS A 44 6.11 9.36 7.68
N ILE A 45 5.59 8.27 7.13
CA ILE A 45 5.46 8.04 5.69
C ILE A 45 3.97 7.89 5.40
N VAL A 46 3.43 8.74 4.53
CA VAL A 46 2.07 8.67 3.99
C VAL A 46 2.18 8.21 2.53
N LEU A 47 1.52 7.10 2.21
CA LEU A 47 1.56 6.49 0.87
C LEU A 47 0.25 6.81 0.15
N VAL A 48 0.33 7.49 -0.99
CA VAL A 48 -0.80 7.98 -1.77
C VAL A 48 -0.73 7.39 -3.18
N GLY A 49 -1.80 6.73 -3.61
CA GLY A 49 -1.83 6.14 -4.94
C GLY A 49 -3.09 5.36 -5.27
N ASP A 50 -2.99 4.55 -6.31
CA ASP A 50 -4.10 3.77 -6.86
C ASP A 50 -4.19 2.33 -6.29
N SER A 51 -4.84 1.41 -7.01
CA SER A 51 -4.99 0.01 -6.58
C SER A 51 -3.67 -0.73 -6.43
N THR A 52 -2.62 -0.32 -7.15
CA THR A 52 -1.30 -0.94 -7.05
C THR A 52 -0.52 -0.51 -5.82
N MET A 53 -1.08 0.43 -5.04
CA MET A 53 -0.64 0.79 -3.69
C MET A 53 -1.66 0.35 -2.63
N ALA A 54 -2.94 0.26 -2.97
CA ALA A 54 -4.02 -0.03 -2.02
C ALA A 54 -3.83 -1.37 -1.27
N PRO A 55 -4.33 -1.48 -0.02
CA PRO A 55 -4.29 -2.72 0.75
C PRO A 55 -4.82 -3.92 -0.05
N MET A 56 -4.16 -5.08 0.11
CA MET A 56 -4.50 -6.37 -0.52
C MET A 56 -4.46 -6.43 -2.06
N SER A 57 -4.05 -5.36 -2.73
CA SER A 57 -3.92 -5.32 -4.20
C SER A 57 -2.65 -4.64 -4.70
N GLY A 58 -1.89 -4.04 -3.78
CA GLY A 58 -0.69 -3.27 -4.04
C GLY A 58 0.44 -3.54 -3.05
N TRP A 59 1.59 -2.91 -3.29
CA TRP A 59 2.83 -3.17 -2.54
C TRP A 59 2.92 -2.47 -1.19
N ALA A 60 2.22 -1.34 -1.01
CA ALA A 60 2.48 -0.42 0.11
C ALA A 60 2.21 -0.99 1.50
N SER A 61 1.24 -1.91 1.64
CA SER A 61 1.01 -2.56 2.93
C SER A 61 2.18 -3.46 3.34
N MET A 62 2.78 -4.20 2.39
CA MET A 62 3.99 -5.01 2.67
C MET A 62 5.21 -4.12 2.89
N PHE A 63 5.32 -2.99 2.19
CA PHE A 63 6.34 -1.99 2.49
C PHE A 63 6.25 -1.49 3.94
N CYS A 64 5.07 -1.07 4.40
CA CYS A 64 4.89 -0.65 5.78
C CYS A 64 5.20 -1.77 6.79
N ALA A 65 4.81 -3.01 6.49
CA ALA A 65 4.94 -4.12 7.41
C ALA A 65 6.38 -4.66 7.53
N HIS A 66 7.08 -4.80 6.39
CA HIS A 66 8.35 -5.54 6.34
C HIS A 66 9.58 -4.64 6.17
N HIS A 67 9.40 -3.42 5.66
CA HIS A 67 10.52 -2.53 5.33
C HIS A 67 10.59 -1.27 6.20
N VAL A 68 9.62 -0.97 7.05
CA VAL A 68 9.63 0.24 7.89
C VAL A 68 9.86 -0.10 9.36
N LYS A 69 10.87 0.53 9.98
CA LYS A 69 11.16 0.37 11.41
C LYS A 69 10.11 1.05 12.28
N SER A 70 9.96 0.58 13.52
CA SER A 70 9.02 1.12 14.52
C SER A 70 9.21 2.61 14.86
N SER A 71 10.38 3.18 14.57
CA SER A 71 10.67 4.62 14.68
C SER A 71 10.10 5.45 13.53
N THR A 72 9.34 4.85 12.61
CA THR A 72 8.64 5.54 11.53
C THR A 72 7.22 5.02 11.40
N ALA A 73 6.23 5.90 11.57
CA ALA A 73 4.84 5.55 11.27
C ALA A 73 4.66 5.42 9.74
N CYS A 74 3.91 4.42 9.30
CA CYS A 74 3.64 4.19 7.88
C CYS A 74 2.14 4.03 7.66
N LEU A 75 1.57 4.90 6.83
CA LEU A 75 0.14 4.95 6.55
C LEU A 75 -0.12 4.73 5.07
N ASN A 76 -0.82 3.65 4.74
CA ASN A 76 -1.24 3.34 3.38
C ASN A 76 -2.61 3.95 3.07
N LEU A 77 -2.64 5.00 2.26
CA LEU A 77 -3.86 5.64 1.74
C LEU A 77 -4.10 5.33 0.26
N GLY A 78 -3.51 4.26 -0.27
CA GLY A 78 -3.78 3.79 -1.63
C GLY A 78 -5.27 3.45 -1.82
N ARG A 79 -5.87 3.89 -2.94
CA ARG A 79 -7.30 3.69 -3.24
C ARG A 79 -7.49 3.05 -4.61
N GLY A 80 -8.15 1.90 -4.62
CA GLY A 80 -8.39 1.16 -5.85
C GLY A 80 -9.22 1.94 -6.87
N GLY A 81 -8.77 1.95 -8.13
CA GLY A 81 -9.47 2.61 -9.23
C GLY A 81 -9.35 4.13 -9.28
N ARG A 82 -8.49 4.75 -8.45
CA ARG A 82 -8.31 6.20 -8.45
C ARG A 82 -7.19 6.65 -9.37
N SER A 83 -7.40 7.77 -10.03
CA SER A 83 -6.39 8.53 -10.79
C SER A 83 -5.96 9.75 -10.00
N THR A 84 -5.01 10.54 -10.50
CA THR A 84 -4.66 11.83 -9.90
C THR A 84 -5.88 12.77 -9.78
N ARG A 85 -6.83 12.68 -10.71
CA ARG A 85 -8.07 13.46 -10.72
C ARG A 85 -9.10 12.92 -9.74
N SER A 86 -9.47 11.64 -9.85
CA SER A 86 -10.57 11.08 -9.05
C SER A 86 -10.21 10.93 -7.57
N TYR A 87 -8.94 10.70 -7.23
CA TYR A 87 -8.46 10.68 -5.85
C TYR A 87 -8.71 12.02 -5.14
N ARG A 88 -8.61 13.13 -5.88
CA ARG A 88 -8.93 14.47 -5.37
C ARG A 88 -10.43 14.70 -5.27
N GLN A 89 -11.18 14.37 -6.32
CA GLN A 89 -12.62 14.64 -6.39
C GLN A 89 -13.41 13.98 -5.26
N GLU A 90 -12.97 12.81 -4.79
CA GLU A 90 -13.63 12.09 -3.70
C GLU A 90 -13.14 12.47 -2.29
N GLY A 91 -12.20 13.42 -2.16
CA GLY A 91 -11.66 13.86 -0.86
C GLY A 91 -10.54 13.00 -0.28
N SER A 92 -10.08 11.94 -0.97
CA SER A 92 -8.95 11.13 -0.49
C SER A 92 -7.65 11.94 -0.37
N TRP A 93 -7.46 12.94 -1.24
CA TRP A 93 -6.32 13.85 -1.16
C TRP A 93 -6.36 14.74 0.10
N ASP A 94 -7.54 15.20 0.50
CA ASP A 94 -7.69 16.03 1.70
C ASP A 94 -7.30 15.25 2.96
N LEU A 95 -7.65 13.96 3.01
CA LEU A 95 -7.19 13.05 4.07
C LEU A 95 -5.66 12.93 4.09
N ALA A 96 -5.03 12.73 2.93
CA ALA A 96 -3.57 12.66 2.84
C ALA A 96 -2.89 13.94 3.33
N LEU A 97 -3.43 15.12 2.97
CA LEU A 97 -2.92 16.41 3.43
C LEU A 97 -3.19 16.65 4.92
N ALA A 98 -4.30 16.15 5.48
CA ALA A 98 -4.54 16.19 6.91
C ALA A 98 -3.49 15.35 7.66
N GLU A 99 -3.23 14.13 7.18
CA GLU A 99 -2.22 13.23 7.73
C GLU A 99 -0.79 13.80 7.63
N ALA A 100 -0.51 14.55 6.55
CA ALA A 100 0.76 15.23 6.35
C ALA A 100 1.03 16.32 7.42
N ARG A 101 -0.03 16.95 7.94
CA ARG A 101 0.03 18.03 8.94
C ARG A 101 0.00 17.56 10.39
N VAL A 102 -0.16 16.26 10.64
CA VAL A 102 -0.20 15.72 12.01
C VAL A 102 1.11 16.05 12.73
N ALA A 103 0.99 16.79 13.84
CA ALA A 103 2.13 17.19 14.66
C ALA A 103 2.73 16.00 15.45
N GLY A 104 3.94 16.21 16.00
CA GLY A 104 4.62 15.23 16.86
C GLY A 104 5.59 14.29 16.12
N TYR A 105 5.64 14.35 14.79
CA TYR A 105 6.66 13.69 13.98
C TYR A 105 7.80 14.65 13.69
N ARG A 106 9.03 14.13 13.68
CA ARG A 106 10.23 14.87 13.28
C ARG A 106 10.15 15.31 11.82
N ARG A 107 9.65 14.41 10.97
CA ARG A 107 9.54 14.62 9.53
C ARG A 107 8.44 13.74 8.97
N THR A 108 7.64 14.32 8.08
CA THR A 108 6.61 13.59 7.33
C THR A 108 6.99 13.57 5.85
N PHE A 109 6.89 12.40 5.24
CA PHE A 109 7.11 12.16 3.81
C PHE A 109 5.79 11.72 3.19
N VAL A 110 5.46 12.26 2.01
CA VAL A 110 4.29 11.85 1.23
C VAL A 110 4.78 11.26 -0.09
N LEU A 111 4.60 9.95 -0.24
CA LEU A 111 4.98 9.19 -1.42
C LEU A 111 3.78 9.09 -2.35
N ILE A 112 3.92 9.59 -3.58
CA ILE A 112 2.81 9.76 -4.52
C ILE A 112 3.07 8.87 -5.75
N GLN A 113 2.16 7.93 -6.02
CA GLN A 113 2.24 7.01 -7.16
C GLN A 113 0.88 6.89 -7.88
N PHE A 114 0.80 7.36 -9.12
CA PHE A 114 -0.39 7.25 -9.97
C PHE A 114 0.01 6.94 -11.42
N ALA A 115 -0.99 6.53 -12.20
CA ALA A 115 -1.10 6.59 -13.67
C ALA A 115 -2.02 5.47 -14.20
N HIS A 116 -2.17 4.35 -13.47
CA HIS A 116 -2.90 3.18 -14.00
C HIS A 116 -4.34 3.51 -14.38
N ASN A 117 -4.97 4.42 -13.63
CA ASN A 117 -6.34 4.87 -13.89
C ASN A 117 -6.41 6.21 -14.63
N ASP A 118 -5.34 7.00 -14.60
CA ASP A 118 -5.17 8.19 -15.46
C ASP A 118 -5.15 7.77 -16.95
N GLN A 119 -4.57 6.60 -17.26
CA GLN A 119 -4.58 5.95 -18.58
C GLN A 119 -5.94 5.35 -18.98
N SER A 120 -6.92 5.25 -18.08
CA SER A 120 -8.22 4.61 -18.35
C SER A 120 -8.98 5.32 -19.48
N SER A 121 -9.95 4.67 -20.12
CA SER A 121 -10.90 5.36 -21.00
C SER A 121 -12.17 5.80 -20.27
N ALA A 122 -12.29 5.52 -18.97
CA ALA A 122 -13.45 5.85 -18.16
C ALA A 122 -13.43 7.33 -17.75
N ALA A 123 -14.46 8.08 -18.12
CA ALA A 123 -14.50 9.55 -18.02
C ALA A 123 -14.34 10.10 -16.59
N GLU A 124 -14.71 9.32 -15.58
CA GLU A 124 -14.59 9.68 -14.17
C GLU A 124 -13.17 9.52 -13.61
N ARG A 125 -12.25 8.88 -14.37
CA ARG A 125 -10.87 8.61 -13.94
C ARG A 125 -9.83 9.16 -14.88
N TRP A 126 -10.07 9.10 -16.17
CA TRP A 126 -9.11 9.48 -17.19
C TRP A 126 -8.64 10.93 -17.03
N THR A 127 -7.38 11.15 -17.41
CA THR A 127 -6.76 12.47 -17.51
C THR A 127 -5.95 12.57 -18.80
N GLU A 128 -5.86 13.77 -19.37
CA GLU A 128 -4.94 14.02 -20.48
C GLU A 128 -3.47 13.86 -20.05
N MET A 129 -2.71 13.08 -20.81
CA MET A 129 -1.34 12.68 -20.45
C MET A 129 -0.36 13.87 -20.43
N ASP A 130 -0.49 14.78 -21.38
CA ASP A 130 0.48 15.87 -21.56
C ASP A 130 0.15 17.13 -20.75
N THR A 131 -1.11 17.27 -20.29
CA THR A 131 -1.60 18.48 -19.64
C THR A 131 -2.09 18.22 -18.23
N GLU A 132 -3.18 17.46 -18.07
CA GLU A 132 -3.85 17.25 -16.78
C GLU A 132 -3.01 16.41 -15.82
N PHE A 133 -2.48 15.27 -16.29
CA PHE A 133 -1.70 14.37 -15.43
C PHE A 133 -0.47 15.05 -14.79
N PRO A 134 0.48 15.64 -15.57
CA PRO A 134 1.60 16.35 -14.98
C PRO A 134 1.17 17.58 -14.20
N GLY A 135 0.10 18.29 -14.61
CA GLY A 135 -0.47 19.40 -13.87
C GLY A 135 -0.96 19.01 -12.47
N ASN A 136 -1.65 17.87 -12.36
CA ASN A 136 -2.13 17.33 -11.09
C ASN A 136 -0.96 16.92 -10.19
N LEU A 137 0.06 16.24 -10.73
CA LEU A 137 1.24 15.86 -9.96
C LEU A 137 2.00 17.07 -9.41
N ARG A 138 2.18 18.14 -10.22
CA ARG A 138 2.80 19.39 -9.76
C ARG A 138 2.05 20.00 -8.59
N ARG A 139 0.72 20.07 -8.71
CA ARG A 139 -0.15 20.58 -7.65
C ARG A 139 -0.04 19.75 -6.37
N MET A 140 -0.08 18.41 -6.47
CA MET A 140 0.08 17.53 -5.31
C MET A 140 1.43 17.75 -4.61
N VAL A 141 2.52 17.89 -5.37
CA VAL A 141 3.85 18.19 -4.82
C VAL A 141 3.87 19.53 -4.06
N GLU A 142 3.29 20.57 -4.65
CA GLU A 142 3.22 21.90 -4.03
C GLU A 142 2.40 21.90 -2.75
N GLU A 143 1.24 21.23 -2.76
CA GLU A 143 0.35 21.12 -1.61
C GLU A 143 0.99 20.33 -0.46
N VAL A 144 1.78 19.28 -0.75
CA VAL A 144 2.57 18.57 0.27
C VAL A 144 3.62 19.47 0.90
N ARG A 145 4.33 20.28 0.09
CA ARG A 145 5.30 21.25 0.60
C ARG A 145 4.63 22.30 1.48
N GLN A 146 3.47 22.82 1.06
CA GLN A 146 2.67 23.76 1.84
C GLN A 146 2.17 23.15 3.16
N ALA A 147 1.94 21.83 3.21
CA ALA A 147 1.63 21.11 4.43
C ALA A 147 2.84 20.87 5.36
N GLY A 148 4.05 21.30 4.97
CA GLY A 148 5.27 21.13 5.75
C GLY A 148 5.90 19.73 5.63
N ALA A 149 5.42 18.91 4.69
CA ALA A 149 5.92 17.56 4.45
C ALA A 149 6.83 17.50 3.21
N VAL A 150 7.58 16.40 3.08
CA VAL A 150 8.47 16.15 1.94
C VAL A 150 7.74 15.30 0.89
N PRO A 151 7.47 15.84 -0.31
CA PRO A 151 6.95 15.02 -1.39
C PRO A 151 8.04 14.09 -1.95
N VAL A 152 7.64 12.89 -2.33
CA VAL A 152 8.46 11.92 -3.08
C VAL A 152 7.58 11.39 -4.20
N LEU A 153 8.04 11.48 -5.45
CA LEU A 153 7.31 10.93 -6.58
C LEU A 153 7.75 9.50 -6.86
N LEU A 154 6.80 8.67 -7.25
CA LEU A 154 7.05 7.33 -7.74
C LEU A 154 6.39 7.16 -9.10
N THR A 155 7.13 6.61 -10.06
CA THR A 155 6.53 6.16 -11.32
C THR A 155 5.60 4.96 -11.06
N PRO A 156 4.50 4.77 -11.80
CA PRO A 156 3.60 3.64 -11.61
C PRO A 156 4.32 2.31 -11.87
N LEU A 157 3.96 1.25 -11.15
CA LEU A 157 4.57 -0.05 -11.35
C LEU A 157 4.23 -0.64 -12.74
N THR A 158 5.04 -1.57 -13.23
CA THR A 158 4.78 -2.20 -14.53
C THR A 158 3.58 -3.17 -14.47
N ARG A 159 2.81 -3.27 -15.55
CA ARG A 159 1.91 -4.41 -15.75
C ARG A 159 2.71 -5.62 -16.20
N ARG A 160 2.13 -6.80 -16.07
CA ARG A 160 2.76 -8.09 -16.42
C ARG A 160 2.24 -8.61 -17.76
N ASP A 161 2.06 -7.71 -18.72
CA ASP A 161 1.54 -8.01 -20.06
C ASP A 161 2.69 -8.28 -21.03
N PHE A 162 2.65 -9.40 -21.77
CA PHE A 162 3.73 -9.78 -22.68
C PHE A 162 3.24 -10.01 -24.10
N VAL A 163 4.11 -9.70 -25.07
CA VAL A 163 3.94 -10.03 -26.49
C VAL A 163 5.23 -10.62 -27.01
N LYS A 164 5.20 -11.86 -27.51
CA LYS A 164 6.36 -12.55 -28.09
C LYS A 164 7.61 -12.53 -27.17
N GLY A 165 7.40 -12.80 -25.89
CA GLY A 165 8.43 -12.87 -24.85
C GLY A 165 8.91 -11.51 -24.33
N ARG A 166 8.41 -10.40 -24.88
CA ARG A 166 8.77 -9.06 -24.44
C ARG A 166 7.67 -8.42 -23.63
N LEU A 167 8.05 -7.74 -22.55
CA LEU A 167 7.15 -6.97 -21.71
C LEU A 167 6.57 -5.80 -22.52
N ASN A 168 5.24 -5.71 -22.58
CA ASN A 168 4.54 -4.59 -23.19
C ASN A 168 4.30 -3.50 -22.14
N ASN A 169 5.31 -2.67 -21.89
CA ASN A 169 5.26 -1.65 -20.84
C ASN A 169 4.48 -0.40 -21.28
N THR A 170 3.15 -0.47 -21.20
CA THR A 170 2.25 0.63 -21.61
C THR A 170 2.29 1.85 -20.69
N LEU A 171 2.95 1.76 -19.53
CA LEU A 171 3.06 2.84 -18.56
C LEU A 171 4.37 3.63 -18.64
N GLU A 172 5.29 3.24 -19.52
CA GLU A 172 6.54 3.99 -19.72
C GLU A 172 6.28 5.46 -20.15
N PRO A 173 5.34 5.78 -21.07
CA PRO A 173 5.06 7.17 -21.42
C PRO A 173 4.54 8.01 -20.23
N TRP A 174 3.73 7.41 -19.35
CA TRP A 174 3.25 8.07 -18.13
C TRP A 174 4.37 8.25 -17.11
N SER A 175 5.24 7.24 -17.00
CA SER A 175 6.42 7.27 -16.13
C SER A 175 7.38 8.37 -16.56
N ALA A 176 7.56 8.61 -17.87
CA ALA A 176 8.32 9.74 -18.38
C ALA A 176 7.77 11.08 -17.86
N LYS A 177 6.44 11.28 -17.84
CA LYS A 177 5.84 12.50 -17.26
C LYS A 177 6.12 12.66 -15.77
N VAL A 178 6.11 11.56 -15.01
CA VAL A 178 6.49 11.59 -13.58
C VAL A 178 7.96 12.00 -13.42
N ARG A 179 8.86 11.46 -14.24
CA ARG A 179 10.30 11.83 -14.25
C ARG A 179 10.50 13.31 -14.60
N ASP A 180 9.77 13.82 -15.59
CA ASP A 180 9.81 15.23 -15.99
C ASP A 180 9.37 16.15 -14.85
N VAL A 181 8.27 15.82 -14.16
CA VAL A 181 7.77 16.58 -13.01
C VAL A 181 8.77 16.52 -11.84
N ALA A 182 9.30 15.34 -11.52
CA ALA A 182 10.28 15.16 -10.45
C ALA A 182 11.54 16.00 -10.70
N THR A 183 12.05 15.97 -11.93
CA THR A 183 13.21 16.77 -12.35
C THR A 183 12.91 18.26 -12.28
N ALA A 184 11.80 18.71 -12.87
CA ALA A 184 11.43 20.12 -12.92
C ALA A 184 11.21 20.73 -11.54
N LEU A 185 10.60 19.97 -10.62
CA LEU A 185 10.32 20.43 -9.26
C LEU A 185 11.41 20.07 -8.26
N LYS A 186 12.49 19.38 -8.67
CA LYS A 186 13.57 18.88 -7.82
C LYS A 186 13.03 18.07 -6.63
N VAL A 187 12.18 17.10 -6.93
CA VAL A 187 11.57 16.19 -5.95
C VAL A 187 12.28 14.84 -6.03
N PRO A 188 12.58 14.16 -4.91
CA PRO A 188 13.08 12.80 -4.93
C PRO A 188 12.16 11.88 -5.75
N LEU A 189 12.78 11.00 -6.55
CA LEU A 189 12.08 10.05 -7.41
C LEU A 189 12.47 8.61 -7.06
N VAL A 190 11.46 7.74 -6.96
CA VAL A 190 11.62 6.29 -7.03
C VAL A 190 11.08 5.81 -8.38
N ASP A 191 11.98 5.38 -9.27
CA ASP A 191 11.63 4.91 -10.62
C ASP A 191 11.20 3.43 -10.60
N LEU A 192 10.10 3.17 -9.90
CA LEU A 192 9.54 1.83 -9.74
C LEU A 192 9.15 1.19 -11.09
N ASN A 193 8.79 1.97 -12.10
CA ASN A 193 8.40 1.45 -13.41
C ASN A 193 9.60 0.78 -14.07
N ALA A 194 10.74 1.50 -14.17
CA ALA A 194 11.95 0.95 -14.75
C ALA A 194 12.47 -0.26 -13.95
N ALA A 195 12.50 -0.14 -12.62
CA ALA A 195 12.97 -1.22 -11.74
C ALA A 195 12.09 -2.48 -11.85
N SER A 196 10.77 -2.33 -11.80
CA SER A 196 9.85 -3.46 -11.91
C SER A 196 9.77 -4.04 -13.32
N ALA A 197 9.84 -3.21 -14.36
CA ALA A 197 9.86 -3.68 -15.75
C ALA A 197 11.06 -4.58 -16.03
N ALA A 198 12.24 -4.23 -15.52
CA ALA A 198 13.45 -5.05 -15.65
C ALA A 198 13.26 -6.43 -15.00
N VAL A 199 12.80 -6.47 -13.74
CA VAL A 199 12.58 -7.72 -13.00
C VAL A 199 11.50 -8.57 -13.66
N VAL A 200 10.36 -7.98 -14.03
CA VAL A 200 9.26 -8.72 -14.66
C VAL A 200 9.69 -9.27 -16.02
N GLN A 201 10.43 -8.50 -16.83
CA GLN A 201 10.99 -8.97 -18.10
C GLN A 201 11.91 -10.19 -17.91
N GLU A 202 12.74 -10.20 -16.86
CA GLU A 202 13.62 -11.33 -16.53
C GLU A 202 12.84 -12.57 -16.08
N MET A 203 11.79 -12.38 -15.28
CA MET A 203 10.91 -13.47 -14.86
C MET A 203 10.21 -14.15 -16.06
N GLY A 204 9.89 -13.36 -17.08
CA GLY A 204 9.17 -13.81 -18.26
C GLY A 204 7.67 -14.04 -18.00
N PRO A 205 6.91 -14.32 -19.07
CA PRO A 205 5.44 -14.28 -19.06
C PRO A 205 4.80 -15.30 -18.13
N VAL A 206 5.42 -16.47 -17.95
CA VAL A 206 4.84 -17.52 -17.10
C VAL A 206 5.01 -17.19 -15.62
N ARG A 207 6.26 -17.00 -15.16
CA ARG A 207 6.55 -16.75 -13.74
C ARG A 207 5.98 -15.43 -13.24
N ALA A 208 5.88 -14.42 -14.11
CA ALA A 208 5.31 -13.13 -13.72
C ALA A 208 3.84 -13.22 -13.27
N MET A 209 3.09 -14.24 -13.72
CA MET A 209 1.70 -14.43 -13.29
C MET A 209 1.57 -14.84 -11.81
N ASP A 210 2.60 -15.42 -11.21
CA ASP A 210 2.59 -15.82 -9.79
C ASP A 210 2.59 -14.60 -8.84
N LEU A 211 2.82 -13.41 -9.38
CA LEU A 211 2.74 -12.15 -8.65
C LEU A 211 1.30 -11.61 -8.51
N ALA A 212 0.31 -12.23 -9.18
CA ALA A 212 -1.07 -11.79 -9.17
C ALA A 212 -1.80 -12.08 -7.85
N GLN A 213 -2.94 -11.42 -7.59
CA GLN A 213 -3.72 -11.63 -6.37
C GLN A 213 -4.24 -13.06 -6.22
N THR A 214 -4.44 -13.77 -7.33
CA THR A 214 -4.91 -15.15 -7.38
C THR A 214 -4.17 -15.88 -8.50
N ALA A 215 -4.23 -17.21 -8.54
CA ALA A 215 -3.61 -17.95 -9.63
C ALA A 215 -4.32 -17.69 -10.98
N PRO A 216 -3.59 -17.72 -12.11
CA PRO A 216 -4.20 -17.83 -13.43
C PRO A 216 -4.92 -19.17 -13.59
N ASN A 217 -5.78 -19.31 -14.61
CA ASN A 217 -6.29 -20.59 -15.07
C ASN A 217 -5.30 -21.29 -16.02
N SER A 218 -5.65 -22.49 -16.51
CA SER A 218 -4.80 -23.24 -17.44
C SER A 218 -4.62 -22.52 -18.78
N THR A 219 -5.70 -21.98 -19.36
CA THR A 219 -5.65 -21.26 -20.65
C THR A 219 -4.72 -20.04 -20.60
N GLU A 220 -4.78 -19.25 -19.54
CA GLU A 220 -3.89 -18.10 -19.32
C GLU A 220 -2.42 -18.55 -19.21
N ARG A 221 -2.17 -19.68 -18.53
CA ARG A 221 -0.83 -20.27 -18.43
C ARG A 221 -0.29 -20.79 -19.74
N ASP A 222 -1.09 -21.55 -20.47
CA ASP A 222 -0.70 -22.15 -21.75
C ASP A 222 -0.36 -21.06 -22.78
N HIS A 223 -1.14 -19.98 -22.82
CA HIS A 223 -0.83 -18.84 -23.66
C HIS A 223 0.44 -18.12 -23.24
N ALA A 224 0.63 -17.85 -21.94
CA ALA A 224 1.85 -17.22 -21.45
C ALA A 224 3.11 -18.02 -21.81
N ALA A 225 3.02 -19.36 -21.85
CA ALA A 225 4.12 -20.24 -22.29
C ALA A 225 4.53 -20.02 -23.76
N THR A 226 3.65 -19.49 -24.60
CA THR A 226 3.98 -19.08 -25.99
C THR A 226 4.69 -17.73 -26.08
N GLY A 227 4.95 -17.07 -24.95
CA GLY A 227 5.55 -15.75 -24.90
C GLY A 227 4.54 -14.59 -24.83
N THR A 228 3.24 -14.85 -24.91
CA THR A 228 2.21 -13.79 -25.03
C THR A 228 1.10 -13.99 -24.00
N THR A 229 0.78 -12.95 -23.23
CA THR A 229 -0.35 -12.99 -22.28
C THR A 229 -1.67 -12.72 -22.99
N LEU A 230 -2.74 -13.31 -22.46
CA LEU A 230 -4.09 -13.01 -22.91
C LEU A 230 -4.57 -11.66 -22.37
N LYS A 231 -5.65 -11.14 -22.95
CA LYS A 231 -6.42 -10.07 -22.29
C LYS A 231 -6.96 -10.61 -20.96
N PRO A 232 -6.96 -9.80 -19.88
CA PRO A 232 -7.53 -10.23 -18.62
C PRO A 232 -9.02 -10.50 -18.78
N ARG A 233 -9.50 -11.56 -18.11
CA ARG A 233 -10.92 -11.92 -18.10
C ARG A 233 -11.76 -10.81 -17.44
N PRO A 234 -13.06 -10.74 -17.74
CA PRO A 234 -13.98 -9.86 -17.04
C PRO A 234 -13.86 -10.07 -15.51
N ALA A 235 -13.93 -8.97 -14.76
CA ALA A 235 -13.71 -9.03 -13.31
C ALA A 235 -14.67 -9.98 -12.59
N ALA A 236 -15.91 -10.13 -13.08
CA ALA A 236 -16.90 -11.05 -12.53
C ALA A 236 -16.49 -12.52 -12.65
N GLU A 237 -15.75 -12.88 -13.70
CA GLU A 237 -15.26 -14.25 -13.94
C GLU A 237 -13.93 -14.50 -13.24
N ALA A 238 -13.09 -13.47 -13.12
CA ALA A 238 -11.75 -13.58 -12.57
C ALA A 238 -11.69 -13.54 -11.04
N ARG A 239 -12.76 -13.06 -10.41
CA ARG A 239 -12.83 -12.81 -8.98
C ARG A 239 -13.15 -14.07 -8.19
N LEU A 240 -12.50 -14.21 -7.02
CA LEU A 240 -12.86 -15.24 -6.04
C LEU A 240 -14.17 -14.89 -5.33
N PRO A 241 -14.95 -15.90 -4.90
CA PRO A 241 -16.15 -15.67 -4.10
C PRO A 241 -15.86 -14.87 -2.83
N ASP A 242 -16.85 -14.09 -2.38
CA ASP A 242 -16.79 -13.42 -1.08
C ASP A 242 -16.71 -14.42 0.06
N VAL A 243 -16.02 -14.04 1.13
CA VAL A 243 -15.97 -14.84 2.37
C VAL A 243 -17.32 -14.71 3.09
N PRO A 244 -17.92 -15.80 3.59
CA PRO A 244 -19.15 -15.73 4.38
C PRO A 244 -19.03 -14.77 5.57
N THR A 245 -20.05 -13.94 5.79
CA THR A 245 -20.13 -12.99 6.92
C THR A 245 -21.31 -13.29 7.82
N THR A 246 -21.24 -12.90 9.09
CA THR A 246 -22.38 -12.91 10.03
C THR A 246 -22.96 -11.50 10.20
N PRO A 247 -24.25 -11.35 10.60
CA PRO A 247 -24.88 -10.04 10.76
C PRO A 247 -24.14 -9.11 11.74
N ASP A 248 -23.65 -9.65 12.84
CA ASP A 248 -22.95 -8.90 13.90
C ASP A 248 -21.41 -8.98 13.79
N GLY A 249 -20.89 -9.59 12.71
CA GLY A 249 -19.45 -9.80 12.50
C GLY A 249 -18.80 -8.75 11.60
N PRO A 250 -17.48 -8.86 11.35
CA PRO A 250 -16.78 -8.05 10.36
C PRO A 250 -17.40 -8.24 8.97
N ARG A 251 -17.71 -7.14 8.30
CA ARG A 251 -18.32 -7.14 6.95
C ARG A 251 -17.38 -6.66 5.84
N GLY A 252 -16.20 -6.16 6.20
CA GLY A 252 -15.19 -5.71 5.22
C GLY A 252 -14.65 -6.89 4.41
N GLN A 253 -14.61 -6.74 3.09
CA GLN A 253 -14.14 -7.77 2.17
C GLN A 253 -13.13 -7.19 1.19
N PHE A 254 -12.07 -7.93 0.91
CA PHE A 254 -11.11 -7.60 -0.14
C PHE A 254 -11.38 -8.44 -1.37
N GLN A 255 -11.56 -7.76 -2.49
CA GLN A 255 -11.81 -8.44 -3.76
C GLN A 255 -10.51 -8.85 -4.41
N ARG A 256 -10.34 -10.17 -4.53
CA ARG A 256 -9.18 -10.80 -5.16
C ARG A 256 -9.60 -11.36 -6.50
N LYS A 257 -8.83 -11.06 -7.53
CA LYS A 257 -9.05 -11.58 -8.88
C LYS A 257 -7.73 -11.79 -9.58
N PHE A 258 -7.74 -12.65 -10.60
CA PHE A 258 -6.60 -12.74 -11.49
C PHE A 258 -6.64 -11.56 -12.49
N ASP A 259 -5.55 -10.82 -12.57
CA ASP A 259 -5.21 -9.98 -13.72
C ASP A 259 -3.71 -9.68 -13.74
N TYR A 260 -3.25 -8.97 -14.77
CA TYR A 260 -1.83 -8.65 -14.96
C TYR A 260 -1.41 -7.33 -14.31
N THR A 261 -2.25 -6.72 -13.46
CA THR A 261 -1.94 -5.45 -12.76
C THR A 261 -1.83 -5.58 -11.24
N HIS A 262 -2.80 -6.20 -10.57
CA HIS A 262 -2.88 -6.21 -9.11
C HIS A 262 -1.98 -7.28 -8.49
N LEU A 263 -1.34 -6.92 -7.38
CA LEU A 263 -0.34 -7.76 -6.71
C LEU A 263 -1.01 -8.62 -5.64
N GLY A 264 -0.69 -9.93 -5.64
CA GLY A 264 -0.86 -10.78 -4.47
C GLY A 264 0.33 -10.66 -3.53
N ASP A 265 0.39 -11.46 -2.47
CA ASP A 265 1.41 -11.31 -1.41
C ASP A 265 2.85 -11.39 -1.95
N ALA A 266 3.15 -12.36 -2.82
CA ALA A 266 4.47 -12.48 -3.44
C ALA A 266 4.82 -11.27 -4.34
N GLY A 267 3.83 -10.74 -5.06
CA GLY A 267 3.98 -9.52 -5.84
C GLY A 267 4.19 -8.30 -4.96
N ALA A 268 3.39 -8.15 -3.91
CA ALA A 268 3.47 -7.04 -2.99
C ALA A 268 4.84 -7.01 -2.29
N GLU A 269 5.34 -8.16 -1.85
CA GLU A 269 6.67 -8.32 -1.26
C GLU A 269 7.78 -7.89 -2.23
N LEU A 270 7.77 -8.44 -3.45
CA LEU A 270 8.78 -8.12 -4.46
C LEU A 270 8.84 -6.61 -4.75
N PHE A 271 7.69 -5.99 -5.00
CA PHE A 271 7.63 -4.58 -5.35
C PHE A 271 7.90 -3.68 -4.14
N ALA A 272 7.50 -4.08 -2.93
CA ALA A 272 7.85 -3.37 -1.70
C ALA A 272 9.36 -3.32 -1.48
N GLY A 273 10.07 -4.42 -1.72
CA GLY A 273 11.54 -4.46 -1.64
C GLY A 273 12.22 -3.57 -2.67
N LEU A 274 11.71 -3.52 -3.91
CA LEU A 274 12.20 -2.56 -4.92
C LEU A 274 12.03 -1.11 -4.44
N VAL A 275 10.87 -0.76 -3.90
CA VAL A 275 10.61 0.58 -3.36
C VAL A 275 11.52 0.87 -2.17
N ALA A 276 11.66 -0.04 -1.21
CA ALA A 276 12.49 0.15 -0.03
C ALA A 276 13.95 0.46 -0.41
N ARG A 277 14.51 -0.35 -1.29
CA ARG A 277 15.86 -0.20 -1.82
C ARG A 277 16.06 1.14 -2.52
N ASP A 278 15.11 1.56 -3.35
CA ASP A 278 15.24 2.74 -4.20
C ASP A 278 14.93 4.04 -3.43
N LEU A 279 13.96 3.98 -2.50
CA LEU A 279 13.60 5.07 -1.60
C LEU A 279 14.76 5.42 -0.66
N ALA A 280 15.45 4.42 -0.10
CA ALA A 280 16.65 4.65 0.71
C ALA A 280 17.75 5.39 -0.07
N ARG A 281 17.85 5.19 -1.39
CA ARG A 281 18.78 5.96 -2.23
C ARG A 281 18.28 7.38 -2.49
N ALA A 282 17.01 7.52 -2.89
CA ALA A 282 16.40 8.79 -3.25
C ALA A 282 16.21 9.74 -2.07
N VAL A 283 16.02 9.21 -0.86
CA VAL A 283 15.76 9.98 0.37
C VAL A 283 16.73 9.54 1.47
N PRO A 284 17.95 10.12 1.52
CA PRO A 284 18.97 9.73 2.50
C PRO A 284 18.52 9.81 3.96
N GLU A 285 17.60 10.74 4.28
CA GLU A 285 16.99 10.90 5.61
C GLU A 285 16.25 9.65 6.11
N LEU A 286 15.81 8.76 5.21
CA LEU A 286 15.10 7.54 5.54
C LEU A 286 15.97 6.28 5.58
N ARG A 287 17.27 6.35 5.21
CA ARG A 287 18.14 5.16 5.12
C ARG A 287 18.24 4.35 6.40
N SER A 288 18.23 5.01 7.55
CA SER A 288 18.30 4.32 8.85
C SER A 288 16.95 3.77 9.30
N GLN A 289 15.87 4.17 8.63
CA GLN A 289 14.47 3.88 8.97
C GLN A 289 13.83 2.81 8.08
N ILE A 290 14.43 2.55 6.91
CA ILE A 290 13.97 1.57 5.94
C ILE A 290 14.92 0.36 5.96
N ALA A 291 14.36 -0.84 6.04
CA ALA A 291 15.08 -2.10 5.84
C ALA A 291 14.95 -2.55 4.38
N PRO A 292 16.06 -2.97 3.73
CA PRO A 292 16.03 -3.48 2.36
C PRO A 292 15.31 -4.83 2.25
#